data_AF-A0A1D6EFG9-F1
#
_entry.id   AF-A0A1D6EFG9-F1
#
_cell.length_a   1.000
_cell.length_b   1.000
_cell.length_c   1.000
_cell.angle_alpha   90.00
_cell.angle_beta   90.00
_cell.angle_gamma   90.00
#
_symmetry.space_group_name_H-M   'P 1'
#
loop_
_entity.id
_entity.type
_entity.pdbx_description
1 polymer ?
#
loop_
_entity_poly.entity_id
_entity_poly.type
_entity_poly.pdbx_seq_one_letter_code
_entity_poly.pdbx_strand_id
1 'polypeptide(L)'
;MASGGGAAARMDPEVATELVRKGATLLLLDVPQRTLFGIDTQMFSVGPKFKGMKMVPPGAHFVYYCSPNRHGNEFAPTVGFFLTTHQSEVLRPIGLKHVY
;
A
#
# COMPACT_ATOMS: atom_id res chain seq x y z
N MET A 1 -16.27 21.55 -11.16
CA MET A 1 -16.86 21.02 -9.91
C MET A 1 -16.35 19.59 -9.75
N ALA A 2 -15.53 19.19 -8.78
CA ALA A 2 -15.22 19.75 -7.47
C ALA A 2 -13.71 20.00 -7.31
N SER A 3 -13.39 21.24 -6.94
CA SER A 3 -12.16 21.58 -6.24
C SER A 3 -12.30 21.08 -4.80
N GLY A 4 -11.58 20.02 -4.46
CA GLY A 4 -11.42 19.55 -3.09
C GLY A 4 -9.95 19.35 -2.82
N GLY A 5 -9.21 20.45 -2.70
CA GLY A 5 -7.88 20.42 -2.10
C GLY A 5 -8.05 19.94 -0.66
N GLY A 6 -7.93 18.63 -0.45
CA GLY A 6 -7.94 18.05 0.87
C GLY A 6 -6.74 18.58 1.60
N ALA A 7 -6.94 19.56 2.48
CA ALA A 7 -6.01 19.82 3.55
C ALA A 7 -5.71 18.45 4.17
N ALA A 8 -4.45 18.01 4.14
CA ALA A 8 -4.04 16.81 4.83
C ALA A 8 -4.55 16.97 6.28
N ALA A 9 -5.61 16.24 6.62
CA ALA A 9 -6.24 16.35 7.92
C ALA A 9 -5.13 16.05 8.93
N ARG A 10 -4.78 17.04 9.74
CA ARG A 10 -3.74 16.87 10.76
C ARG A 10 -4.25 15.82 11.73
N MET A 11 -3.71 14.60 11.62
CA MET A 11 -3.96 13.54 12.58
C MET A 11 -3.21 13.87 13.86
N ASP A 12 -3.90 13.71 14.98
CA ASP A 12 -3.31 13.79 16.31
C ASP A 12 -2.14 12.76 16.44
N PRO A 13 -0.94 13.18 16.89
CA PRO A 13 0.23 12.31 16.96
C PRO A 13 0.06 11.09 17.86
N GLU A 14 -0.66 11.23 18.97
CA GLU A 14 -0.97 10.16 19.91
C GLU A 14 -1.89 9.13 19.24
N VAL A 15 -2.90 9.59 18.50
CA VAL A 15 -3.77 8.72 17.69
C VAL A 15 -2.97 7.98 16.62
N ALA A 16 -2.09 8.68 15.90
CA ALA A 16 -1.22 8.05 14.90
C ALA A 16 -0.33 6.96 15.51
N THR A 17 0.22 7.22 16.70
CA THR A 17 1.07 6.26 17.42
C THR A 17 0.27 5.02 17.82
N GLU A 18 -0.95 5.19 18.33
CA GLU A 18 -1.82 4.09 18.70
C GLU A 18 -2.27 3.26 17.50
N LEU A 19 -2.58 3.90 16.37
CA LEU A 19 -2.90 3.21 15.12
C LEU A 19 -1.72 2.39 14.59
N VAL A 20 -0.48 2.89 14.72
CA VAL A 20 0.71 2.12 14.35
C VAL A 20 0.91 0.93 15.28
N ARG A 21 0.65 1.09 16.59
CA ARG A 21 0.78 0.01 17.57
C ARG A 21 -0.25 -1.09 17.34
N LYS A 22 -1.49 -0.74 17.03
CA LYS A 22 -2.60 -1.71 16.88
C LYS A 22 -2.68 -2.26 15.46
N GLY A 23 -2.37 -1.45 14.46
CA GLY A 23 -2.43 -1.86 13.06
C GLY A 23 -1.26 -2.76 12.66
N ALA A 24 -1.49 -3.53 11.60
CA ALA A 24 -0.44 -4.25 10.91
C ALA A 24 0.42 -3.30 10.04
N THR A 25 1.60 -3.80 9.69
CA THR A 25 2.55 -3.17 8.78
C THR A 25 2.83 -4.10 7.60
N LEU A 26 2.57 -3.61 6.40
CA LEU A 26 2.86 -4.30 5.15
C LEU A 26 4.19 -3.78 4.59
N LEU A 27 5.21 -4.63 4.54
CA LEU A 27 6.51 -4.33 3.96
C LEU A 27 6.50 -4.67 2.47
N LEU A 28 6.58 -3.62 1.65
CA LEU A 28 6.58 -3.66 0.18
C LEU A 28 7.98 -3.30 -0.30
N LEU A 29 8.92 -4.22 -0.08
CA LEU A 29 10.33 -4.01 -0.35
C LEU A 29 10.65 -4.34 -1.82
N ASP A 30 11.46 -3.48 -2.42
CA ASP A 30 12.02 -3.67 -3.77
C ASP A 30 10.96 -3.73 -4.89
N VAL A 31 9.80 -3.09 -4.66
CA VAL A 31 8.75 -2.91 -5.67
C VAL A 31 9.22 -1.90 -6.71
N PRO A 32 9.03 -2.15 -8.02
CA PRO A 32 9.37 -1.20 -9.07
C PRO A 32 8.73 0.18 -8.85
N GLN A 33 9.47 1.23 -9.19
CA GLN A 33 8.90 2.59 -9.14
C GLN A 33 7.74 2.72 -10.13
N ARG A 34 6.74 3.51 -9.76
CA ARG A 34 5.49 3.73 -10.50
C ARG A 34 4.54 2.54 -10.55
N THR A 35 4.86 1.39 -9.93
CA THR A 35 3.85 0.34 -9.66
C THR A 35 2.62 1.00 -9.03
N LEU A 36 1.45 0.75 -9.61
CA LEU A 36 0.20 1.13 -8.95
C LEU A 36 -0.07 0.06 -7.92
N PHE A 37 -0.03 0.46 -6.65
CA PHE A 37 -0.29 -0.39 -5.50
C PHE A 37 -1.62 0.01 -4.88
N GLY A 38 -2.53 -0.94 -4.76
CA GLY A 38 -3.84 -0.77 -4.17
C GLY A 38 -4.07 -1.66 -2.96
N ILE A 39 -4.82 -1.12 -2.01
CA ILE A 39 -5.37 -1.84 -0.88
C ILE A 39 -6.82 -1.41 -0.70
N ASP A 40 -7.72 -2.38 -0.70
CA ASP A 40 -9.17 -2.18 -0.66
C ASP A 40 -9.63 -1.16 -1.71
N THR A 41 -10.02 0.03 -1.29
CA THR A 41 -10.52 1.10 -2.18
C THR A 41 -9.48 2.16 -2.52
N GLN A 42 -8.28 2.10 -1.92
CA GLN A 42 -7.23 3.09 -2.08
C GLN A 42 -6.16 2.60 -3.05
N MET A 43 -5.66 3.51 -3.88
CA MET A 43 -4.58 3.23 -4.83
C MET A 43 -3.52 4.33 -4.76
N PHE A 44 -2.27 3.91 -4.85
CA PHE A 44 -1.07 4.75 -4.75
C PHE A 44 -0.09 4.40 -5.86
N SER A 45 0.68 5.39 -6.32
CA SER A 45 1.85 5.12 -7.15
C SER A 45 3.10 4.97 -6.27
N VAL A 46 3.83 3.86 -6.44
CA VAL A 46 5.03 3.56 -5.67
C VAL A 46 6.15 4.55 -6.01
N GLY A 47 6.62 5.28 -4.99
CA GLY A 47 7.74 6.20 -5.09
C GLY A 47 9.11 5.56 -4.80
N PRO A 48 10.23 6.26 -5.08
CA PRO A 48 11.60 5.72 -4.98
C PRO A 48 12.01 5.27 -3.58
N LYS A 49 11.41 5.84 -2.53
CA LYS A 49 11.70 5.51 -1.12
C LYS A 49 10.57 4.74 -0.44
N PHE A 50 9.54 4.35 -1.18
CA PHE A 50 8.43 3.60 -0.63
C PHE A 50 8.91 2.21 -0.19
N LYS A 51 8.51 1.79 1.02
CA LYS A 51 8.90 0.50 1.62
C LYS A 51 7.71 -0.27 2.19
N GLY A 52 6.50 0.25 2.05
CA GLY A 52 5.35 -0.32 2.72
C GLY A 52 4.35 0.72 3.23
N MET A 53 3.34 0.20 3.92
CA MET A 53 2.37 0.97 4.67
C MET A 53 2.19 0.40 6.07
N LYS A 54 1.79 1.26 7.00
CA LYS A 54 1.51 0.92 8.39
C LYS A 54 0.13 1.44 8.77
N MET A 55 -0.36 1.06 9.94
CA MET A 55 -1.72 1.37 10.41
C MET A 55 -2.81 0.63 9.62
N VAL A 56 -2.50 -0.55 9.06
CA VAL A 56 -3.52 -1.38 8.42
C VAL A 56 -4.37 -2.01 9.52
N PRO A 57 -5.70 -1.82 9.54
CA PRO A 57 -6.55 -2.45 10.55
C PRO A 57 -6.39 -3.98 10.56
N PRO A 58 -6.60 -4.66 11.70
CA PRO A 58 -6.73 -6.11 11.70
C PRO A 58 -7.98 -6.56 10.92
N GLY A 59 -7.87 -7.63 10.13
CA GLY A 59 -8.97 -8.17 9.34
C GLY A 59 -8.58 -8.53 7.92
N ALA A 60 -9.60 -8.81 7.09
CA ALA A 60 -9.39 -9.13 5.68
C ALA A 60 -9.18 -7.86 4.85
N HIS A 61 -8.12 -7.85 4.06
CA HIS A 61 -7.80 -6.80 3.10
C HIS A 61 -7.56 -7.41 1.72
N PHE A 62 -7.96 -6.68 0.68
CA PHE A 62 -7.64 -7.04 -0.69
C PHE A 62 -6.51 -6.16 -1.19
N VAL A 63 -5.35 -6.76 -1.46
CA VAL A 63 -4.20 -6.07 -2.05
C VAL A 63 -4.12 -6.41 -3.52
N TYR A 64 -3.89 -5.39 -4.33
CA TYR A 64 -3.77 -5.52 -5.77
C TYR A 64 -2.71 -4.55 -6.29
N TYR A 65 -2.12 -4.89 -7.42
CA TYR A 65 -1.12 -4.06 -8.05
C TYR A 65 -1.03 -4.30 -9.55
N CYS A 66 -0.52 -3.31 -10.27
CA CYS A 66 -0.04 -3.49 -11.64
C CYS A 66 1.34 -2.83 -11.79
N SER A 67 2.29 -3.59 -12.33
CA SER A 67 3.65 -3.10 -12.53
C SER A 67 3.77 -2.39 -13.88
N PRO A 68 4.51 -1.28 -13.97
CA PRO A 68 4.88 -0.73 -15.24
C PRO A 68 5.88 -1.66 -15.94
N ASN A 69 5.89 -1.61 -17.27
CA ASN A 69 6.98 -2.17 -18.06
C ASN A 69 8.28 -1.35 -17.83
N ARG A 70 9.41 -1.84 -18.36
CA ARG A 70 10.73 -1.18 -18.26
C ARG A 70 10.75 0.30 -18.70
N HIS A 71 9.88 0.67 -19.63
CA HIS A 71 9.80 2.00 -20.22
C HIS A 71 8.82 2.93 -19.48
N GLY A 72 7.99 2.38 -18.60
CA GLY A 72 7.01 3.11 -17.82
C GLY A 72 5.79 3.61 -18.59
N ASN A 73 5.57 3.14 -19.82
CA ASN A 73 4.48 3.59 -20.69
C ASN A 73 3.30 2.60 -20.77
N GLU A 74 3.48 1.38 -20.30
CA GLU A 74 2.44 0.34 -20.25
C GLU A 74 2.47 -0.34 -18.88
N PHE A 75 1.33 -0.92 -18.49
CA PHE A 75 1.19 -1.67 -17.25
C PHE A 75 0.83 -3.12 -17.53
N ALA A 76 1.39 -4.03 -16.74
CA ALA A 76 0.95 -5.41 -16.68
C ALA A 76 -0.53 -5.50 -16.23
N PRO A 77 -1.24 -6.60 -16.52
CA PRO A 77 -2.55 -6.83 -15.96
C PRO A 77 -2.55 -6.72 -14.43
N THR A 78 -3.60 -6.13 -13.86
CA THR A 78 -3.77 -6.04 -12.41
C THR A 78 -3.94 -7.43 -11.82
N VAL A 79 -3.12 -7.75 -10.83
CA VAL A 79 -3.20 -8.97 -10.04
C VAL A 79 -3.42 -8.61 -8.58
N GLY A 80 -4.08 -9.48 -7.83
CA GLY A 80 -4.37 -9.23 -6.42
C GLY A 80 -4.63 -10.50 -5.64
N PHE A 81 -4.59 -10.36 -4.33
CA PHE A 81 -4.80 -11.44 -3.37
C PHE A 81 -5.42 -10.89 -2.09
N PHE A 82 -6.13 -11.76 -1.38
CA PHE A 82 -6.60 -11.45 -0.04
C PHE A 82 -5.52 -11.75 0.97
N LEU A 83 -5.44 -10.91 2.00
CA LEU A 83 -4.61 -11.13 3.17
C LEU A 83 -5.43 -10.85 4.42
N THR A 84 -5.22 -11.65 5.46
CA THR A 84 -5.81 -11.40 6.78
C THR A 84 -4.70 -10.89 7.68
N THR A 85 -4.86 -9.68 8.21
CA THR A 85 -3.92 -9.07 9.15
C THR A 85 -4.34 -9.31 10.59
N HIS A 86 -3.34 -9.46 11.46
CA HIS A 86 -3.52 -9.47 12.90
C HIS A 86 -2.97 -8.20 13.55
N GLN A 87 -3.37 -7.97 14.82
CA GLN A 87 -2.92 -6.80 15.57
C GLN A 87 -1.39 -6.77 15.68
N SER A 88 -0.79 -5.61 15.37
CA SER A 88 0.67 -5.38 15.43
C SER A 88 1.52 -6.28 14.52
N GLU A 89 0.90 -6.98 13.55
CA GLU A 89 1.60 -7.90 12.68
C GLU A 89 2.50 -7.19 11.67
N VAL A 90 3.66 -7.76 11.35
CA VAL A 90 4.54 -7.28 10.29
C VAL A 90 4.61 -8.33 9.19
N LEU A 91 4.03 -8.01 8.04
CA LEU A 91 3.92 -8.90 6.90
C LEU A 91 4.80 -8.42 5.75
N ARG A 92 5.41 -9.37 5.04
CA ARG A 92 6.09 -9.10 3.77
C ARG A 92 5.50 -9.99 2.67
N PRO A 93 4.52 -9.49 1.90
CA PRO A 93 3.91 -10.27 0.83
C PRO A 93 4.94 -10.60 -0.27
N ILE A 94 5.16 -11.88 -0.53
CA ILE A 94 6.17 -12.35 -1.50
C ILE A 94 5.72 -12.09 -2.95
N GLY A 95 4.41 -12.00 -3.20
CA GLY A 95 3.82 -11.86 -4.54
C GLY A 95 4.32 -10.65 -5.34
N LEU A 96 4.78 -9.58 -4.67
CA LEU A 96 5.22 -8.34 -5.34
C LEU A 96 6.66 -8.39 -5.90
N LYS A 97 7.42 -9.47 -5.70
CA LYS A 97 8.82 -9.56 -6.15
C LYS A 97 9.02 -9.94 -7.62
N HIS A 98 8.01 -10.51 -8.28
CA HIS A 98 8.17 -11.14 -9.59
C HIS A 98 7.44 -10.42 -10.72
N VAL A 99 7.08 -9.15 -10.52
CA VAL A 99 6.39 -8.35 -11.52
C VAL A 99 7.44 -7.69 -12.42
N TYR A 100 7.56 -8.19 -13.64
CA TYR A 100 8.37 -7.62 -14.73
C TYR A 100 7.47 -6.99 -15.79
#